data_AF-A0A1V5FP38-F1
#
_entry.id   AF-A0A1V5FP38-F1
#
_cell.length_a   1.000
_cell.length_b   1.000
_cell.length_c   1.000
_cell.angle_alpha   90.00
_cell.angle_beta   90.00
_cell.angle_gamma   90.00
#
_symmetry.space_group_name_H-M   'P 1'
#
loop_
_entity.id
_entity.type
_entity.pdbx_description
1 polymer ?
#
loop_
_entity_poly.entity_id
_entity_poly.type
_entity_poly.pdbx_seq_one_letter_code
_entity_poly.pdbx_strand_id
1 'polypeptide(L)'
;MEKSHASAIGKKSQEIARYALPIGWHTALYHTVSGLTLLRYWRACRLGDSPAEQEIVARQMIEALLRHDPGFESLPTEPLPPAPAPLSESANSAAARREFVAEFDASMEGHVSKLIDWSERAEALLAESVREILCASPASLSDDQAIALALDPACNPLLGDSLNLATLDKATRALAHPRYIFRKKLSHSADSQDQRHRMTPGSRPYLAPSLRGGPDYIVPALILEDSAIERLYRQAVESAWEAIERLLDRGTSPEHALYLLPNAVAIRFTESADLMSLRHKHAMRLCYNAQEEIWRASLDEARQIQAIHPRIGAWLLPPCGQRLAAGAKPICPEGSRFCGVRVWTMKLEDYKRLI
;
A
#
# COMPACT_ATOMS: atom_id res chain seq x y z
N MET A 1 1.72 28.20 -24.40
CA MET A 1 1.44 26.76 -24.28
C MET A 1 2.51 26.00 -23.48
N GLU A 2 3.77 26.48 -23.39
CA GLU A 2 4.88 25.75 -22.75
C GLU A 2 4.93 25.77 -21.21
N LYS A 3 4.55 26.88 -20.54
CA LYS A 3 4.63 26.99 -19.07
C LYS A 3 3.74 26.00 -18.30
N SER A 4 2.63 25.53 -18.90
CA SER A 4 1.67 24.61 -18.25
C SER A 4 2.19 23.18 -18.13
N HIS A 5 2.98 22.71 -19.11
CA HIS A 5 3.49 21.35 -19.11
C HIS A 5 4.77 21.20 -18.27
N ALA A 6 5.59 22.25 -18.16
CA ALA A 6 6.80 22.24 -17.35
C ALA A 6 6.53 21.89 -15.87
N SER A 7 5.47 22.42 -15.26
CA SER A 7 5.11 22.08 -13.88
C SER A 7 4.68 20.62 -13.72
N ALA A 8 3.90 20.09 -14.68
CA ALA A 8 3.47 18.69 -14.66
C ALA A 8 4.64 17.73 -14.86
N ILE A 9 5.53 18.03 -15.81
CA ILE A 9 6.78 17.29 -16.06
C ILE A 9 7.67 17.33 -14.82
N GLY A 10 7.82 18.49 -14.19
CA GLY A 10 8.61 18.63 -12.96
C GLY A 10 8.09 17.75 -11.82
N LYS A 11 6.78 17.73 -11.58
CA LYS A 11 6.16 16.88 -10.55
C LYS A 11 6.37 15.39 -10.83
N LYS A 12 6.16 14.97 -12.09
CA LYS A 12 6.39 13.58 -12.52
C LYS A 12 7.87 13.18 -12.39
N SER A 13 8.77 14.06 -12.77
CA SER A 13 10.23 13.85 -12.62
C SER A 13 10.61 13.70 -11.16
N GLN A 14 10.05 14.52 -10.26
CA GLN A 14 10.25 14.39 -8.81
C GLN A 14 9.69 13.07 -8.26
N GLU A 15 8.53 12.62 -8.76
CA GLU A 15 7.94 11.33 -8.38
C GLU A 15 8.86 10.15 -8.70
N ILE A 16 9.60 10.22 -9.81
CA ILE A 16 10.54 9.17 -10.22
C ILE A 16 11.89 9.34 -9.51
N ALA A 17 12.42 10.56 -9.41
CA ALA A 17 13.70 10.84 -8.77
C ALA A 17 13.73 10.44 -7.29
N ARG A 18 12.59 10.52 -6.58
CA ARG A 18 12.53 10.16 -5.14
C ARG A 18 12.96 8.72 -4.86
N TYR A 19 12.84 7.81 -5.84
CA TYR A 19 13.26 6.42 -5.69
C TYR A 19 14.76 6.29 -5.39
N ALA A 20 15.58 7.18 -5.95
CA ALA A 20 17.02 7.21 -5.70
C ALA A 20 17.39 7.93 -4.39
N LEU A 21 16.45 8.67 -3.78
CA LEU A 21 16.72 9.39 -2.54
C LEU A 21 16.75 8.41 -1.36
N PRO A 22 17.67 8.62 -0.39
CA PRO A 22 17.73 7.82 0.82
C PRO A 22 16.47 8.00 1.68
N ILE A 23 16.09 6.97 2.44
CA ILE A 23 14.98 7.01 3.40
C ILE A 23 15.23 8.05 4.48
N GLY A 24 16.49 8.25 4.87
CA GLY A 24 16.91 9.25 5.86
C GLY A 24 16.83 10.71 5.40
N TRP A 25 16.09 11.02 4.34
CA TRP A 25 15.90 12.40 3.89
C TRP A 25 14.99 13.18 4.86
N HIS A 26 15.29 14.46 5.07
CA HIS A 26 14.50 15.31 5.97
C HIS A 26 13.02 15.36 5.59
N THR A 27 12.16 15.14 6.58
CA THR A 27 10.71 15.24 6.44
C THR A 27 10.10 15.92 7.67
N ALA A 28 8.86 16.41 7.51
CA ALA A 28 8.06 16.94 8.60
C ALA A 28 6.97 15.93 8.97
N LEU A 29 6.92 15.56 10.25
CA LEU A 29 5.86 14.70 10.78
C LEU A 29 4.77 15.56 11.43
N TYR A 30 3.60 15.61 10.80
CA TYR A 30 2.38 16.13 11.41
C TYR A 30 1.56 14.96 11.92
N HIS A 31 1.47 14.80 13.23
CA HIS A 31 0.81 13.64 13.84
C HIS A 31 -0.09 14.03 15.01
N THR A 32 -1.38 13.78 14.86
CA THR A 32 -2.38 13.96 15.92
C THR A 32 -2.80 12.60 16.42
N VAL A 33 -2.65 12.37 17.72
CA VAL A 33 -2.99 11.09 18.37
C VAL A 33 -3.82 11.31 19.62
N SER A 34 -4.66 10.33 19.94
CA SER A 34 -5.31 10.27 21.25
C SER A 34 -4.31 9.88 22.33
N GLY A 35 -4.58 10.24 23.59
CA GLY A 35 -3.76 9.84 24.73
C GLY A 35 -3.53 8.32 24.78
N LEU A 36 -4.58 7.52 24.57
CA LEU A 36 -4.46 6.07 24.50
C LEU A 36 -3.49 5.59 23.41
N THR A 37 -3.50 6.22 22.23
CA THR A 37 -2.59 5.86 21.14
C THR A 37 -1.15 6.24 21.48
N LEU A 38 -0.94 7.39 22.13
CA LEU A 38 0.39 7.78 22.59
C LEU A 38 0.94 6.81 23.66
N LEU A 39 0.10 6.35 24.60
CA LEU A 39 0.51 5.33 25.57
C LEU A 39 0.91 4.02 24.87
N ARG A 40 0.21 3.63 23.80
CA ARG A 40 0.57 2.46 22.98
C ARG A 40 1.92 2.66 22.27
N TYR A 41 2.19 3.84 21.71
CA TYR A 41 3.49 4.14 21.10
C TYR A 41 4.61 4.05 22.11
N TRP A 42 4.43 4.66 23.28
CA TRP A 42 5.43 4.63 24.33
C TRP A 42 5.69 3.20 24.83
N ARG A 43 4.63 2.40 25.04
CA ARG A 43 4.76 0.99 25.42
C ARG A 43 5.48 0.15 24.35
N ALA A 44 5.30 0.45 23.06
CA ALA A 44 5.79 -0.36 21.94
C ALA A 44 7.05 0.19 21.24
N CYS A 45 7.61 1.33 21.67
CA CYS A 45 8.64 2.07 20.94
C CYS A 45 9.97 1.30 20.72
N ARG A 46 10.17 0.18 21.42
CA ARG A 46 11.36 -0.68 21.31
C ARG A 46 11.14 -1.95 20.47
N LEU A 47 9.97 -2.12 19.85
CA LEU A 47 9.63 -3.34 19.13
C LEU A 47 9.96 -3.32 17.62
N GLY A 48 10.28 -2.14 17.06
CA GLY A 48 10.48 -1.93 15.62
C GLY A 48 11.93 -2.00 15.14
N ASP A 49 12.14 -1.60 13.87
CA ASP A 49 13.45 -1.61 13.19
C ASP A 49 14.43 -0.54 13.68
N SER A 50 13.93 0.60 14.16
CA SER A 50 14.73 1.75 14.60
C SER A 50 14.36 2.14 16.04
N PRO A 51 14.58 1.25 17.02
CA PRO A 51 14.10 1.45 18.39
C PRO A 51 14.71 2.69 19.05
N ALA A 52 15.95 3.08 18.71
CA ALA A 52 16.57 4.27 19.27
C ALA A 52 15.82 5.57 18.90
N GLU A 53 15.55 5.80 17.61
CA GLU A 53 14.79 6.99 17.18
C GLU A 53 13.34 6.95 17.66
N GLN A 54 12.70 5.78 17.56
CA GLN A 54 11.30 5.60 18.00
C GLN A 54 11.14 5.90 19.49
N GLU A 55 12.08 5.46 20.31
CA GLU A 55 12.10 5.77 21.75
C GLU A 55 12.30 7.26 22.00
N ILE A 56 13.22 7.93 21.30
CA ILE A 56 13.45 9.38 21.44
C ILE A 56 12.15 10.15 21.14
N VAL A 57 11.49 9.84 20.02
CA VAL A 57 10.26 10.52 19.61
C VAL A 57 9.12 10.23 20.58
N ALA A 58 8.89 8.96 20.91
CA ALA A 58 7.82 8.57 21.83
C ALA A 58 8.02 9.14 23.24
N ARG A 59 9.28 9.20 23.72
CA ARG A 59 9.65 9.83 24.99
C ARG A 59 9.30 11.32 25.01
N GLN A 60 9.67 12.06 23.97
CA GLN A 60 9.35 13.49 23.90
C GLN A 60 7.83 13.74 23.87
N MET A 61 7.08 12.87 23.17
CA MET A 61 5.62 12.95 23.13
C MET A 61 4.99 12.64 24.50
N ILE A 62 5.44 11.59 25.21
CA ILE A 62 4.89 11.25 26.53
C ILE A 62 5.25 12.29 27.58
N GLU A 63 6.48 12.83 27.56
CA GLU A 63 6.88 13.92 28.45
C GLU A 63 6.06 15.19 28.21
N ALA A 64 5.73 15.49 26.94
CA ALA A 64 4.84 16.60 26.61
C ALA A 64 3.41 16.37 27.14
N LEU A 65 2.90 15.13 27.08
CA LEU A 65 1.61 14.77 27.67
C LEU A 65 1.63 14.94 29.19
N LEU A 66 2.62 14.39 29.89
CA LEU A 66 2.72 14.45 31.35
C LEU A 66 2.89 15.88 31.87
N ARG A 67 3.59 16.75 31.12
CA ARG A 67 3.65 18.19 31.44
C ARG A 67 2.31 18.89 31.32
N HIS A 68 1.45 18.44 30.42
CA HIS A 68 0.12 19.03 30.20
C HIS A 68 -0.93 18.46 31.17
N ASP A 69 -0.90 17.15 31.40
CA ASP A 69 -1.83 16.41 32.25
C ASP A 69 -1.08 15.32 33.07
N PRO A 70 -0.64 15.66 34.29
CA PRO A 70 0.05 14.72 35.18
C PRO A 70 -0.79 13.51 35.61
N GLY A 71 -2.11 13.50 35.41
CA GLY A 71 -2.97 12.37 35.79
C GLY A 71 -2.60 11.06 35.08
N PHE A 72 -1.92 11.16 33.94
CA PHE A 72 -1.44 10.02 33.15
C PHE A 72 -0.29 9.24 33.81
N GLU A 73 0.40 9.79 34.83
CA GLU A 73 1.48 9.08 35.55
C GLU A 73 1.02 7.79 36.23
N SER A 74 -0.26 7.74 36.62
CA SER A 74 -0.86 6.58 37.29
C SER A 74 -1.01 5.34 36.38
N LEU A 75 -0.81 5.49 35.07
CA LEU A 75 -0.93 4.40 34.11
C LEU A 75 0.43 3.70 33.91
N PRO A 76 0.49 2.36 34.04
CA PRO A 76 1.71 1.62 33.77
C PRO A 76 2.09 1.76 32.30
N THR A 77 3.24 2.38 32.05
CA THR A 77 3.59 2.91 30.72
C THR A 77 4.98 2.55 30.26
N GLU A 78 5.83 1.95 31.10
CA GLU A 78 7.22 1.64 30.73
C GLU A 78 7.34 0.99 29.35
N PRO A 79 8.35 1.33 28.53
CA PRO A 79 8.56 0.65 27.27
C PRO A 79 8.74 -0.85 27.48
N LEU A 80 8.17 -1.65 26.58
CA LEU A 80 8.46 -3.08 26.54
C LEU A 80 9.97 -3.30 26.32
N PRO A 81 10.53 -4.41 26.82
CA PRO A 81 11.89 -4.78 26.43
C PRO A 81 11.98 -4.88 24.90
N PRO A 82 13.17 -4.65 24.32
CA PRO A 82 13.39 -4.83 22.90
C PRO A 82 12.89 -6.20 22.44
N ALA A 83 12.29 -6.25 21.25
CA ALA A 83 11.92 -7.53 20.66
C ALA A 83 13.19 -8.39 20.50
N PRO A 84 13.15 -9.70 20.80
CA PRO A 84 14.28 -10.57 20.54
C PRO A 84 14.68 -10.49 19.07
N ALA A 85 15.98 -10.52 18.78
CA ALA A 85 16.48 -10.50 17.41
C ALA A 85 15.80 -11.64 16.63
N PRO A 86 15.08 -11.33 15.53
CA PRO A 86 14.13 -12.26 14.93
C PRO A 86 14.79 -13.49 14.30
N LEU A 87 16.10 -13.48 14.07
CA LEU A 87 16.84 -14.55 13.40
C LEU A 87 18.22 -14.78 14.04
N SER A 88 18.69 -16.02 14.01
CA SER A 88 20.10 -16.35 14.30
C SER A 88 21.03 -15.70 13.28
N GLU A 89 22.31 -15.53 13.60
CA GLU A 89 23.30 -14.99 12.66
C GLU A 89 23.37 -15.79 11.34
N SER A 90 23.24 -17.12 11.41
CA SER A 90 23.22 -18.00 10.23
C SER A 90 22.03 -17.73 9.30
N ALA A 91 20.85 -17.49 9.87
CA ALA A 91 19.64 -17.17 9.13
C ALA A 91 19.63 -15.72 8.61
N ASN A 92 20.52 -14.86 9.12
CA ASN A 92 20.72 -13.49 8.66
C ASN A 92 21.99 -13.33 7.79
N SER A 93 22.37 -14.39 7.06
CA SER A 93 23.51 -14.38 6.15
C SER A 93 23.16 -13.83 4.76
N ALA A 94 24.15 -13.30 4.05
CA ALA A 94 23.98 -12.84 2.66
C ALA A 94 23.52 -13.95 1.71
N ALA A 95 23.92 -15.21 1.97
CA ALA A 95 23.50 -16.37 1.18
C ALA A 95 22.02 -16.69 1.39
N ALA A 96 21.59 -16.81 2.66
CA ALA A 96 20.19 -17.03 3.00
C ALA A 96 19.29 -15.91 2.45
N ARG A 97 19.77 -14.66 2.48
CA ARG A 97 19.03 -13.53 1.92
C ARG A 97 18.83 -13.65 0.41
N ARG A 98 19.87 -14.01 -0.35
CA ARG A 98 19.78 -14.22 -1.80
C ARG A 98 18.82 -15.35 -2.15
N GLU A 99 18.85 -16.44 -1.37
CA GLU A 99 17.93 -17.57 -1.55
C GLU A 99 16.46 -17.14 -1.33
N PHE A 100 16.17 -16.46 -0.22
CA PHE A 100 14.83 -15.92 0.04
C PHE A 100 14.35 -14.99 -1.09
N VAL A 101 15.23 -14.09 -1.55
CA VAL A 101 14.90 -13.15 -2.64
C VAL A 101 14.55 -13.92 -3.92
N ALA A 102 15.35 -14.92 -4.28
CA ALA A 102 15.11 -15.73 -5.48
C ALA A 102 13.81 -16.53 -5.39
N GLU A 103 13.54 -17.17 -4.25
CA GLU A 103 12.31 -17.94 -4.01
C GLU A 103 11.07 -17.04 -4.06
N PHE A 104 11.10 -15.92 -3.34
CA PHE A 104 9.97 -14.98 -3.30
C PHE A 104 9.70 -14.40 -4.68
N ASP A 105 10.73 -13.93 -5.39
CA ASP A 105 10.57 -13.31 -6.71
C ASP A 105 10.08 -14.32 -7.76
N ALA A 106 10.53 -15.58 -7.69
CA ALA A 106 10.00 -16.65 -8.53
C ALA A 106 8.50 -16.88 -8.27
N SER A 107 8.08 -16.85 -7.01
CA SER A 107 6.68 -17.05 -6.61
C SER A 107 5.73 -15.92 -7.04
N MET A 108 6.26 -14.79 -7.49
CA MET A 108 5.45 -13.67 -7.99
C MET A 108 4.96 -13.91 -9.42
N GLU A 109 5.54 -14.87 -10.16
CA GLU A 109 5.15 -15.22 -11.54
C GLU A 109 5.11 -13.99 -12.47
N GLY A 110 6.02 -13.03 -12.26
CA GLY A 110 6.12 -11.80 -13.05
C GLY A 110 5.14 -10.69 -12.66
N HIS A 111 4.27 -10.89 -11.66
CA HIS A 111 3.38 -9.86 -11.13
C HIS A 111 4.08 -8.94 -10.12
N VAL A 112 3.55 -7.72 -9.96
CA VAL A 112 3.90 -6.82 -8.85
C VAL A 112 3.11 -7.21 -7.59
N SER A 113 1.86 -7.65 -7.78
CA SER A 113 0.97 -8.16 -6.74
C SER A 113 0.33 -9.47 -7.21
N LYS A 114 0.66 -10.61 -6.61
CA LYS A 114 0.17 -11.94 -7.00
C LYS A 114 -0.92 -12.39 -6.04
N LEU A 115 -2.09 -12.78 -6.56
CA LEU A 115 -3.13 -13.43 -5.75
C LEU A 115 -2.64 -14.82 -5.34
N ILE A 116 -2.62 -15.11 -4.04
CA ILE A 116 -2.12 -16.39 -3.50
C ILE A 116 -3.18 -17.19 -2.75
N ASP A 117 -4.25 -16.55 -2.28
CA ASP A 117 -5.37 -17.21 -1.61
C ASP A 117 -6.62 -16.31 -1.64
N TRP A 118 -7.81 -16.90 -1.60
CA TRP A 118 -9.09 -16.20 -1.70
C TRP A 118 -10.26 -17.03 -1.17
N SER A 119 -11.38 -16.36 -0.88
CA SER A 119 -12.65 -17.03 -0.63
C SER A 119 -13.19 -17.65 -1.93
N GLU A 120 -13.06 -18.97 -2.10
CA GLU A 120 -13.54 -19.69 -3.31
C GLU A 120 -15.02 -19.41 -3.62
N ARG A 121 -15.86 -19.31 -2.57
CA ARG A 121 -17.30 -18.99 -2.69
C ARG A 121 -17.60 -17.49 -2.59
N ALA A 122 -16.67 -16.59 -2.91
CA ALA A 122 -16.83 -15.14 -2.66
C ALA A 122 -18.13 -14.56 -3.23
N GLU A 123 -18.47 -14.87 -4.48
CA GLU A 123 -19.67 -14.34 -5.13
C GLU A 123 -20.95 -14.89 -4.50
N ALA A 124 -21.00 -16.21 -4.27
CA ALA A 124 -22.13 -16.86 -3.62
C ALA A 124 -22.32 -16.34 -2.18
N LEU A 125 -21.23 -16.23 -1.42
CA LEU A 125 -21.22 -15.70 -0.05
C LEU A 125 -21.72 -14.26 -0.02
N LEU A 126 -21.26 -13.41 -0.95
CA LEU A 126 -21.74 -12.03 -1.06
C LEU A 126 -23.25 -11.98 -1.36
N ALA A 127 -23.72 -12.76 -2.32
CA ALA A 127 -25.14 -12.83 -2.67
C ALA A 127 -26.02 -13.33 -1.52
N GLU A 128 -25.58 -14.39 -0.82
CA GLU A 128 -26.23 -14.94 0.37
C GLU A 128 -26.33 -13.88 1.48
N SER A 129 -25.23 -13.22 1.82
CA SER A 129 -25.24 -12.17 2.86
C SER A 129 -26.15 -10.98 2.51
N VAL A 130 -26.19 -10.55 1.24
CA VAL A 130 -27.13 -9.50 0.81
C VAL A 130 -28.58 -9.97 0.95
N ARG A 131 -28.88 -11.23 0.60
CA ARG A 131 -30.22 -11.81 0.79
C ARG A 131 -30.62 -11.89 2.26
N GLU A 132 -29.71 -12.25 3.16
CA GLU A 132 -29.95 -12.28 4.61
C GLU A 132 -30.33 -10.88 5.13
N ILE A 133 -29.61 -9.84 4.70
CA ILE A 133 -29.91 -8.45 5.04
C ILE A 133 -31.32 -8.04 4.60
N LEU A 134 -31.78 -8.54 3.46
CA LEU A 134 -33.06 -8.19 2.85
C LEU A 134 -34.19 -9.19 3.15
N CYS A 135 -33.91 -10.23 3.95
CA CYS A 135 -34.82 -11.35 4.20
C CYS A 135 -35.38 -11.98 2.91
N ALA A 136 -34.53 -12.14 1.89
CA ALA A 136 -34.91 -12.63 0.56
C ALA A 136 -34.45 -14.07 0.31
N SER A 137 -35.11 -14.75 -0.64
CA SER A 137 -34.71 -16.08 -1.11
C SER A 137 -34.01 -16.00 -2.47
N PRO A 138 -33.27 -17.04 -2.90
CA PRO A 138 -32.72 -17.10 -4.25
C PRO A 138 -33.78 -17.01 -5.36
N ALA A 139 -35.03 -17.44 -5.08
CA ALA A 139 -36.14 -17.34 -6.02
C ALA A 139 -36.63 -15.91 -6.23
N SER A 140 -36.50 -15.05 -5.20
CA SER A 140 -36.95 -13.64 -5.25
C SER A 140 -35.82 -12.67 -5.59
N LEU A 141 -34.56 -13.05 -5.32
CA LEU A 141 -33.38 -12.24 -5.59
C LEU A 141 -32.23 -13.15 -6.05
N SER A 142 -31.95 -13.12 -7.34
CA SER A 142 -30.83 -13.86 -7.93
C SER A 142 -29.48 -13.35 -7.43
N ASP A 143 -28.43 -14.15 -7.61
CA ASP A 143 -27.07 -13.75 -7.22
C ASP A 143 -26.60 -12.49 -7.95
N ASP A 144 -26.90 -12.36 -9.24
CA ASP A 144 -26.53 -11.19 -10.03
C ASP A 144 -27.17 -9.91 -9.47
N GLN A 145 -28.46 -9.98 -9.11
CA GLN A 145 -29.17 -8.85 -8.50
C GLN A 145 -28.64 -8.54 -7.10
N ALA A 146 -28.39 -9.56 -6.28
CA ALA A 146 -27.88 -9.39 -4.93
C ALA A 146 -26.48 -8.74 -4.92
N ILE A 147 -25.58 -9.21 -5.79
CA ILE A 147 -24.24 -8.64 -5.94
C ILE A 147 -24.31 -7.21 -6.49
N ALA A 148 -25.18 -6.95 -7.48
CA ALA A 148 -25.36 -5.60 -8.02
C ALA A 148 -25.82 -4.59 -6.95
N LEU A 149 -26.75 -4.98 -6.05
CA LEU A 149 -27.17 -4.12 -4.93
C LEU A 149 -26.02 -3.74 -3.98
N ALA A 150 -24.95 -4.54 -3.90
CA ALA A 150 -23.79 -4.27 -3.06
C ALA A 150 -22.62 -3.59 -3.80
N LEU A 151 -22.48 -3.77 -5.12
CA LEU A 151 -21.27 -3.36 -5.86
C LEU A 151 -21.54 -2.47 -7.08
N ASP A 152 -22.71 -2.55 -7.71
CA ASP A 152 -23.03 -1.75 -8.88
C ASP A 152 -23.49 -0.35 -8.44
N PRO A 153 -22.73 0.72 -8.75
CA PRO A 153 -23.12 2.07 -8.36
C PRO A 153 -24.42 2.57 -9.02
N ALA A 154 -24.88 1.95 -10.12
CA ALA A 154 -26.19 2.22 -10.70
C ALA A 154 -27.34 1.68 -9.85
N CYS A 155 -27.11 0.55 -9.15
CA CYS A 155 -28.07 -0.03 -8.20
C CYS A 155 -27.89 0.51 -6.77
N ASN A 156 -26.68 0.94 -6.41
CA ASN A 156 -26.35 1.51 -5.11
C ASN A 156 -25.60 2.86 -5.25
N PRO A 157 -26.32 3.98 -5.40
CA PRO A 157 -25.72 5.29 -5.63
C PRO A 157 -24.76 5.76 -4.53
N LEU A 158 -24.84 5.20 -3.31
CA LEU A 158 -23.92 5.51 -2.21
C LEU A 158 -22.46 5.18 -2.55
N LEU A 159 -22.24 4.25 -3.49
CA LEU A 159 -20.92 3.89 -3.99
C LEU A 159 -20.25 5.02 -4.79
N GLY A 160 -21.02 5.97 -5.33
CA GLY A 160 -20.55 7.16 -6.04
C GLY A 160 -20.48 8.43 -5.19
N ASP A 161 -20.92 8.37 -3.93
CA ASP A 161 -21.00 9.50 -3.01
C ASP A 161 -19.61 9.95 -2.50
N SER A 162 -19.43 11.25 -2.29
CA SER A 162 -18.15 11.84 -1.85
C SER A 162 -17.84 11.63 -0.37
N LEU A 163 -18.84 11.34 0.46
CA LEU A 163 -18.70 11.14 1.90
C LEU A 163 -18.30 9.71 2.28
N ASN A 164 -18.12 8.81 1.30
CA ASN A 164 -17.68 7.43 1.49
C ASN A 164 -18.58 6.66 2.48
N LEU A 165 -19.90 6.73 2.27
CA LEU A 165 -20.92 6.16 3.16
C LEU A 165 -21.07 4.63 3.04
N ALA A 166 -20.28 3.97 2.19
CA ALA A 166 -20.33 2.51 1.99
C ALA A 166 -20.07 1.71 3.28
N THR A 167 -19.43 2.28 4.30
CA THR A 167 -19.27 1.57 5.58
C THR A 167 -20.53 1.58 6.45
N LEU A 168 -21.51 2.44 6.13
CA LEU A 168 -22.75 2.63 6.87
C LEU A 168 -23.96 1.96 6.19
N ASP A 169 -23.87 1.67 4.89
CA ASP A 169 -24.94 1.01 4.15
C ASP A 169 -24.98 -0.50 4.42
N LYS A 170 -26.18 -1.02 4.66
CA LYS A 170 -26.37 -2.43 5.03
C LYS A 170 -25.92 -3.38 3.92
N ALA A 171 -26.28 -3.13 2.67
CA ALA A 171 -25.93 -4.03 1.57
C ALA A 171 -24.42 -4.13 1.38
N THR A 172 -23.74 -2.97 1.41
CA THR A 172 -22.28 -2.91 1.27
C THR A 172 -21.53 -3.48 2.47
N ARG A 173 -22.13 -3.60 3.67
CA ARG A 173 -21.52 -4.36 4.79
C ARG A 173 -21.21 -5.81 4.42
N ALA A 174 -21.96 -6.42 3.49
CA ALA A 174 -21.70 -7.77 3.01
C ALA A 174 -20.32 -7.91 2.32
N LEU A 175 -19.74 -6.80 1.83
CA LEU A 175 -18.40 -6.76 1.24
C LEU A 175 -17.28 -7.05 2.26
N ALA A 176 -17.59 -7.09 3.55
CA ALA A 176 -16.62 -7.49 4.57
C ALA A 176 -16.33 -9.01 4.57
N HIS A 177 -17.18 -9.83 3.92
CA HIS A 177 -17.07 -11.28 3.97
C HIS A 177 -16.10 -11.87 2.95
N PRO A 178 -16.12 -11.49 1.66
CA PRO A 178 -15.14 -12.01 0.69
C PRO A 178 -13.73 -11.54 1.03
N ARG A 179 -12.77 -12.47 1.05
CA ARG A 179 -11.36 -12.20 1.36
C ARG A 179 -10.46 -12.56 0.19
N TYR A 180 -9.40 -11.77 0.03
CA TYR A 180 -8.34 -11.99 -0.94
C TYR A 180 -6.99 -11.71 -0.29
N ILE A 181 -6.00 -12.52 -0.62
CA ILE A 181 -4.66 -12.46 -0.07
C ILE A 181 -3.66 -12.35 -1.21
N PHE A 182 -2.82 -11.33 -1.15
CA PHE A 182 -1.85 -11.01 -2.19
C PHE A 182 -0.42 -11.06 -1.66
N ARG A 183 0.48 -11.68 -2.41
CA ARG A 183 1.92 -11.52 -2.23
C ARG A 183 2.40 -10.34 -3.07
N LYS A 184 3.30 -9.50 -2.54
CA LYS A 184 3.74 -8.27 -3.22
C LYS A 184 5.23 -8.06 -3.15
N LYS A 185 5.75 -7.46 -4.22
CA LYS A 185 7.07 -6.84 -4.27
C LYS A 185 6.90 -5.37 -4.65
N LEU A 186 7.16 -4.47 -3.70
CA LEU A 186 7.04 -3.02 -3.87
C LEU A 186 8.31 -2.32 -3.41
N SER A 187 8.59 -1.14 -3.93
CA SER A 187 9.59 -0.23 -3.41
C SER A 187 9.10 0.31 -2.08
N HIS A 188 10.03 0.72 -1.21
CA HIS A 188 9.67 1.44 0.01
C HIS A 188 8.78 2.66 -0.28
N SER A 189 9.02 3.38 -1.39
CA SER A 189 8.16 4.50 -1.81
C SER A 189 6.72 4.07 -2.12
N ALA A 190 6.53 2.94 -2.81
CA ALA A 190 5.20 2.45 -3.16
C ALA A 190 4.50 1.82 -1.95
N ASP A 191 5.22 1.05 -1.13
CA ASP A 191 4.68 0.49 0.11
C ASP A 191 4.27 1.58 1.10
N SER A 192 5.01 2.69 1.19
CA SER A 192 4.61 3.86 1.99
C SER A 192 3.24 4.43 1.60
N GLN A 193 2.83 4.29 0.33
CA GLN A 193 1.48 4.64 -0.14
C GLN A 193 0.46 3.53 0.15
N ASP A 194 0.89 2.26 0.12
CA ASP A 194 0.05 1.08 0.36
C ASP A 194 -0.37 1.01 1.84
N GLN A 195 0.56 1.27 2.77
CA GLN A 195 0.34 1.33 4.22
C GLN A 195 -0.76 2.31 4.67
N ARG A 196 -1.13 3.27 3.82
CA ARG A 196 -2.22 4.23 4.10
C ARG A 196 -3.60 3.58 4.06
N HIS A 197 -3.73 2.43 3.40
CA HIS A 197 -4.92 1.59 3.39
C HIS A 197 -4.95 0.69 4.63
N ARG A 198 -5.24 1.29 5.78
CA ARG A 198 -5.16 0.64 7.11
C ARG A 198 -6.02 -0.62 7.26
N MET A 199 -7.00 -0.83 6.38
CA MET A 199 -7.87 -2.01 6.38
C MET A 199 -7.38 -3.13 5.45
N THR A 200 -6.21 -2.97 4.82
CA THR A 200 -5.51 -4.02 4.07
C THR A 200 -4.17 -4.32 4.76
N PRO A 201 -4.19 -4.96 5.94
CA PRO A 201 -2.96 -5.23 6.70
C PRO A 201 -2.03 -6.14 5.91
N GLY A 202 -0.72 -5.89 6.04
CA GLY A 202 0.32 -6.72 5.44
C GLY A 202 1.46 -7.03 6.38
N SER A 203 1.99 -8.25 6.28
CA SER A 203 3.11 -8.77 7.07
C SER A 203 4.45 -8.25 6.54
N ARG A 204 4.73 -6.96 6.80
CA ARG A 204 5.95 -6.30 6.32
C ARG A 204 7.18 -6.82 7.06
N PRO A 205 8.32 -6.96 6.36
CA PRO A 205 9.55 -7.45 6.97
C PRO A 205 10.17 -6.37 7.84
N TYR A 206 10.98 -6.79 8.82
CA TYR A 206 12.04 -5.94 9.35
C TYR A 206 12.97 -5.53 8.20
N LEU A 207 13.39 -4.26 8.16
CA LEU A 207 14.23 -3.74 7.10
C LEU A 207 15.71 -4.06 7.30
N ALA A 208 16.19 -4.23 8.55
CA ALA A 208 17.62 -4.46 8.79
C ALA A 208 18.22 -5.66 8.01
N PRO A 209 17.52 -6.81 7.85
CA PRO A 209 17.99 -7.91 7.01
C PRO A 209 18.19 -7.56 5.52
N SER A 210 17.54 -6.52 5.00
CA SER A 210 17.73 -6.06 3.61
C SER A 210 19.11 -5.44 3.35
N LEU A 211 19.86 -5.09 4.39
CA LEU A 211 21.22 -4.55 4.29
C LEU A 211 22.27 -5.62 3.91
N ARG A 212 21.86 -6.88 3.73
CA ARG A 212 22.73 -8.01 3.39
C ARG A 212 22.37 -8.55 2.01
N GLY A 213 23.32 -9.18 1.34
CA GLY A 213 23.06 -9.86 0.06
C GLY A 213 23.23 -8.99 -1.19
N GLY A 214 23.64 -7.72 -1.04
CA GLY A 214 23.86 -6.78 -2.12
C GLY A 214 22.63 -5.93 -2.47
N PRO A 215 22.71 -5.09 -3.51
CA PRO A 215 21.62 -4.19 -3.91
C PRO A 215 20.32 -4.93 -4.27
N ASP A 216 19.22 -4.56 -3.61
CA ASP A 216 17.88 -5.15 -3.82
C ASP A 216 16.84 -4.02 -3.92
N TYR A 217 16.58 -3.56 -5.14
CA TYR A 217 15.78 -2.36 -5.41
C TYR A 217 14.93 -2.48 -6.67
N ILE A 218 13.92 -1.62 -6.78
CA ILE A 218 13.02 -1.52 -7.94
C ILE A 218 13.44 -0.35 -8.81
N VAL A 219 13.65 -0.61 -10.11
CA VAL A 219 13.85 0.43 -11.12
C VAL A 219 12.49 0.89 -11.63
N PRO A 220 12.11 2.17 -11.49
CA PRO A 220 10.88 2.71 -12.05
C PRO A 220 10.77 2.48 -13.55
N ALA A 221 9.56 2.18 -14.05
CA ALA A 221 9.35 1.86 -15.46
C ALA A 221 9.85 2.94 -16.43
N LEU A 222 9.66 4.23 -16.09
CA LEU A 222 10.12 5.35 -16.93
C LEU A 222 11.65 5.38 -17.07
N ILE A 223 12.39 4.89 -16.07
CA ILE A 223 13.86 4.85 -16.12
C ILE A 223 14.34 3.77 -17.10
N LEU A 224 13.58 2.68 -17.27
CA LEU A 224 13.92 1.59 -18.19
C LEU A 224 13.76 1.99 -19.67
N GLU A 225 13.08 3.10 -19.97
CA GLU A 225 12.86 3.58 -21.34
C GLU A 225 14.11 4.23 -21.96
N ASP A 226 15.11 4.59 -21.15
CA ASP A 226 16.36 5.20 -21.61
C ASP A 226 17.56 4.56 -20.93
N SER A 227 18.39 3.86 -21.71
CA SER A 227 19.56 3.14 -21.19
C SER A 227 20.59 4.04 -20.50
N ALA A 228 20.72 5.31 -20.87
CA ALA A 228 21.64 6.25 -20.23
C ALA A 228 21.12 6.69 -18.87
N ILE A 229 19.80 6.95 -18.77
CA ILE A 229 19.15 7.24 -17.50
C ILE A 229 19.17 6.02 -16.58
N GLU A 230 18.91 4.83 -17.11
CA GLU A 230 19.01 3.57 -16.36
C GLU A 230 20.40 3.38 -15.75
N ARG A 231 21.46 3.52 -16.55
CA ARG A 231 22.85 3.41 -16.05
C ARG A 231 23.14 4.41 -14.93
N LEU A 232 22.74 5.67 -15.11
CA LEU A 232 22.92 6.72 -14.10
C LEU A 232 22.16 6.39 -12.81
N TYR A 233 20.92 5.93 -12.92
CA TYR A 233 20.09 5.55 -11.78
C TYR A 233 20.70 4.39 -10.99
N ARG A 234 21.11 3.32 -11.69
CA ARG A 234 21.75 2.15 -11.07
C ARG A 234 23.03 2.55 -10.35
N GLN A 235 23.88 3.34 -11.01
CA GLN A 235 25.10 3.85 -10.40
C GLN A 235 24.82 4.62 -9.09
N ALA A 236 23.82 5.50 -9.08
CA ALA A 236 23.46 6.28 -7.91
C ALA A 236 22.97 5.40 -6.75
N VAL A 237 22.08 4.44 -7.03
CA VAL A 237 21.51 3.54 -6.03
C VAL A 237 22.55 2.55 -5.50
N GLU A 238 23.39 1.99 -6.37
CA GLU A 238 24.43 1.02 -5.99
C GLU A 238 25.54 1.69 -5.18
N SER A 239 25.89 2.94 -5.48
CA SER A 239 26.83 3.74 -4.67
C SER A 239 26.35 3.92 -3.21
N ALA A 240 25.04 4.04 -3.00
CA ALA A 240 24.46 4.10 -1.66
C ALA A 240 24.60 2.75 -0.93
N TRP A 241 24.44 1.64 -1.65
CA TRP A 241 24.64 0.29 -1.09
C TRP A 241 26.09 0.02 -0.70
N GLU A 242 27.05 0.40 -1.54
CA GLU A 242 28.47 0.31 -1.19
C GLU A 242 28.80 1.14 0.06
N ALA A 243 28.16 2.31 0.23
CA ALA A 243 28.34 3.12 1.43
C ALA A 243 27.76 2.44 2.68
N ILE A 244 26.59 1.79 2.56
CA ILE A 244 25.99 0.97 3.61
C ILE A 244 26.96 -0.15 4.03
N GLU A 245 27.49 -0.90 3.07
CA GLU A 245 28.44 -2.01 3.35
C GLU A 245 29.69 -1.50 4.08
N ARG A 246 30.31 -0.42 3.59
CA ARG A 246 31.47 0.20 4.26
C ARG A 246 31.18 0.67 5.69
N LEU A 247 29.98 1.16 5.97
CA LEU A 247 29.59 1.59 7.32
C LEU A 247 29.42 0.39 8.25
N LEU A 248 28.80 -0.67 7.75
CA LEU A 248 28.61 -1.91 8.51
C LEU A 248 29.95 -2.59 8.82
N ASP A 249 30.88 -2.63 7.86
CA ASP A 249 32.24 -3.17 8.06
C ASP A 249 33.03 -2.39 9.12
N ARG A 250 32.69 -1.11 9.33
CA ARG A 250 33.27 -0.25 10.38
C ARG A 250 32.54 -0.37 11.72
N GLY A 251 31.56 -1.26 11.85
CA GLY A 251 30.81 -1.49 13.09
C GLY A 251 29.63 -0.54 13.32
N THR A 252 29.14 0.15 12.29
CA THR A 252 27.93 0.98 12.41
C THR A 252 26.72 0.10 12.71
N SER A 253 25.87 0.54 13.66
CA SER A 253 24.59 -0.14 13.96
C SER A 253 23.73 -0.28 12.70
N PRO A 254 23.12 -1.45 12.43
CA PRO A 254 22.19 -1.62 11.32
C PRO A 254 21.08 -0.57 11.26
N GLU A 255 20.56 -0.14 12.41
CA GLU A 255 19.48 0.86 12.49
C GLU A 255 19.89 2.21 11.85
N HIS A 256 21.16 2.60 11.98
CA HIS A 256 21.68 3.83 11.38
C HIS A 256 21.98 3.64 9.89
N ALA A 257 22.46 2.45 9.50
CA ALA A 257 22.70 2.13 8.10
C ALA A 257 21.40 2.13 7.26
N LEU A 258 20.25 1.81 7.87
CA LEU A 258 18.94 1.88 7.22
C LEU A 258 18.63 3.25 6.60
N TYR A 259 19.13 4.34 7.18
CA TYR A 259 18.87 5.69 6.68
C TYR A 259 19.44 5.92 5.28
N LEU A 260 20.45 5.15 4.86
CA LEU A 260 21.04 5.24 3.53
C LEU A 260 20.32 4.38 2.50
N LEU A 261 19.41 3.49 2.90
CA LEU A 261 18.64 2.72 1.93
C LEU A 261 17.88 3.68 1.01
N PRO A 262 17.91 3.48 -0.31
CA PRO A 262 17.12 4.27 -1.24
C PRO A 262 15.62 3.95 -1.03
N ASN A 263 14.74 4.90 -1.34
CA ASN A 263 13.30 4.64 -1.38
C ASN A 263 12.90 3.55 -2.39
N ALA A 264 13.81 3.18 -3.30
CA ALA A 264 13.69 2.07 -4.22
C ALA A 264 13.86 0.68 -3.60
N VAL A 265 14.35 0.57 -2.35
CA VAL A 265 14.59 -0.74 -1.70
C VAL A 265 13.35 -1.62 -1.80
N ALA A 266 13.55 -2.87 -2.22
CA ALA A 266 12.46 -3.80 -2.49
C ALA A 266 11.94 -4.44 -1.20
N ILE A 267 10.66 -4.19 -0.91
CA ILE A 267 9.88 -4.74 0.18
C ILE A 267 9.03 -5.88 -0.34
N ARG A 268 9.14 -7.03 0.33
CA ARG A 268 8.44 -8.27 -0.01
C ARG A 268 7.53 -8.65 1.15
N PHE A 269 6.22 -8.77 0.90
CA PHE A 269 5.24 -9.03 1.96
C PHE A 269 3.96 -9.69 1.43
N THR A 270 3.14 -10.19 2.35
CA THR A 270 1.79 -10.66 2.07
C THR A 270 0.80 -9.65 2.64
N GLU A 271 -0.22 -9.28 1.86
CA GLU A 271 -1.33 -8.41 2.26
C GLU A 271 -2.64 -9.19 2.23
N SER A 272 -3.49 -8.99 3.24
CA SER A 272 -4.83 -9.57 3.31
C SER A 272 -5.88 -8.47 3.33
N ALA A 273 -6.95 -8.64 2.56
CA ALA A 273 -8.01 -7.65 2.51
C ALA A 273 -9.39 -8.29 2.31
N ASP A 274 -10.41 -7.68 2.92
CA ASP A 274 -11.80 -7.90 2.49
C ASP A 274 -12.13 -7.06 1.26
N LEU A 275 -13.22 -7.44 0.59
CA LEU A 275 -13.66 -6.78 -0.64
C LEU A 275 -14.03 -5.31 -0.43
N MET A 276 -14.58 -4.93 0.72
CA MET A 276 -14.86 -3.51 1.03
C MET A 276 -13.56 -2.69 0.99
N SER A 277 -12.54 -3.18 1.69
CA SER A 277 -11.25 -2.52 1.82
C SER A 277 -10.53 -2.46 0.48
N LEU A 278 -10.58 -3.56 -0.30
CA LEU A 278 -10.05 -3.57 -1.67
C LEU A 278 -10.79 -2.60 -2.58
N ARG A 279 -12.11 -2.54 -2.53
CA ARG A 279 -12.88 -1.59 -3.35
C ARG A 279 -12.42 -0.16 -3.07
N HIS A 280 -12.30 0.22 -1.80
CA HIS A 280 -11.81 1.53 -1.41
C HIS A 280 -10.39 1.79 -1.93
N LYS A 281 -9.49 0.81 -1.78
CA LYS A 281 -8.13 0.87 -2.30
C LYS A 281 -8.10 1.07 -3.82
N HIS A 282 -8.80 0.23 -4.58
CA HIS A 282 -8.85 0.31 -6.05
C HIS A 282 -9.44 1.64 -6.53
N ALA A 283 -10.47 2.17 -5.86
CA ALA A 283 -11.04 3.48 -6.16
C ALA A 283 -10.01 4.62 -6.00
N MET A 284 -8.99 4.48 -5.15
CA MET A 284 -7.91 5.48 -5.04
C MET A 284 -6.69 5.15 -5.90
N ARG A 285 -6.35 3.87 -6.06
CA ARG A 285 -5.07 3.44 -6.63
C ARG A 285 -5.14 3.08 -8.11
N LEU A 286 -6.33 2.85 -8.68
CA LEU A 286 -6.50 2.73 -10.14
C LEU A 286 -6.64 4.08 -10.85
N CYS A 287 -6.74 5.19 -10.10
CA CYS A 287 -6.68 6.54 -10.66
C CYS A 287 -5.29 6.81 -11.27
N TYR A 288 -5.21 7.44 -12.44
CA TYR A 288 -3.92 7.72 -13.10
C TYR A 288 -3.11 8.84 -12.39
N ASN A 289 -3.67 9.49 -11.37
CA ASN A 289 -2.90 10.33 -10.45
C ASN A 289 -2.16 9.53 -9.37
N ALA A 290 -2.50 8.25 -9.16
CA ALA A 290 -1.75 7.40 -8.25
C ALA A 290 -0.35 7.15 -8.81
N GLN A 291 0.61 6.95 -7.90
CA GLN A 291 1.97 6.57 -8.27
C GLN A 291 1.98 5.31 -9.13
N GLU A 292 2.88 5.27 -10.11
CA GLU A 292 2.93 4.23 -11.15
C GLU A 292 2.94 2.81 -10.62
N GLU A 293 3.83 2.56 -9.69
CA GLU A 293 4.08 1.22 -9.18
C GLU A 293 2.90 0.67 -8.34
N ILE A 294 2.35 1.47 -7.42
CA ILE A 294 1.16 1.07 -6.65
C ILE A 294 -0.08 0.97 -7.55
N TRP A 295 -0.15 1.77 -8.62
CA TRP A 295 -1.19 1.63 -9.63
C TRP A 295 -1.08 0.28 -10.35
N ARG A 296 0.14 -0.16 -10.73
CA ARG A 296 0.36 -1.50 -11.31
C ARG A 296 -0.04 -2.61 -10.34
N ALA A 297 0.36 -2.50 -9.09
CA ALA A 297 0.00 -3.48 -8.06
C ALA A 297 -1.52 -3.61 -7.90
N SER A 298 -2.25 -2.49 -7.87
CA SER A 298 -3.72 -2.52 -7.81
C SER A 298 -4.38 -2.96 -9.11
N LEU A 299 -3.72 -2.76 -10.27
CA LEU A 299 -4.20 -3.30 -11.54
C LEU A 299 -4.05 -4.83 -11.58
N ASP A 300 -2.93 -5.37 -11.11
CA ASP A 300 -2.74 -6.81 -10.94
C ASP A 300 -3.79 -7.41 -9.99
N GLU A 301 -4.05 -6.75 -8.86
CA GLU A 301 -5.08 -7.14 -7.89
C GLU A 301 -6.46 -7.23 -8.56
N ALA A 302 -6.91 -6.15 -9.20
CA ALA A 302 -8.22 -6.10 -9.85
C ALA A 302 -8.38 -7.12 -10.98
N ARG A 303 -7.34 -7.32 -11.81
CA ARG A 303 -7.39 -8.27 -12.94
C ARG A 303 -7.47 -9.71 -12.47
N GLN A 304 -6.68 -10.08 -11.46
CA GLN A 304 -6.72 -11.44 -10.92
C GLN A 304 -8.06 -11.73 -10.24
N ILE A 305 -8.64 -10.77 -9.51
CA ILE A 305 -9.99 -10.92 -8.95
C ILE A 305 -11.03 -11.06 -10.06
N GLN A 306 -10.95 -10.24 -11.12
CA GLN A 306 -11.88 -10.34 -12.26
C GLN A 306 -11.81 -11.68 -12.98
N ALA A 307 -10.62 -12.30 -13.04
CA ALA A 307 -10.45 -13.61 -13.65
C ALA A 307 -11.14 -14.74 -12.86
N ILE A 308 -11.13 -14.68 -11.52
CA ILE A 308 -11.72 -15.73 -10.67
C ILE A 308 -13.16 -15.45 -10.23
N HIS A 309 -13.53 -14.18 -10.06
CA HIS A 309 -14.85 -13.72 -9.60
C HIS A 309 -15.33 -12.56 -10.51
N PRO A 310 -15.81 -12.85 -11.72
CA PRO A 310 -16.14 -11.84 -12.72
C PRO A 310 -17.26 -10.87 -12.31
N ARG A 311 -18.25 -11.32 -11.51
CA ARG A 311 -19.35 -10.47 -11.02
C ARG A 311 -18.83 -9.44 -10.02
N ILE A 312 -17.82 -9.81 -9.22
CA ILE A 312 -17.15 -8.88 -8.30
C ILE A 312 -16.18 -7.98 -9.06
N GLY A 313 -15.30 -8.56 -9.87
CA GLY A 313 -14.21 -7.85 -10.55
C GLY A 313 -14.69 -6.79 -11.54
N ALA A 314 -15.90 -6.94 -12.11
CA ALA A 314 -16.53 -5.93 -12.96
C ALA A 314 -16.68 -4.55 -12.27
N TRP A 315 -16.70 -4.52 -10.93
CA TRP A 315 -16.94 -3.31 -10.14
C TRP A 315 -15.69 -2.78 -9.42
N LEU A 316 -14.52 -3.38 -9.65
CA LEU A 316 -13.23 -2.88 -9.14
C LEU A 316 -12.68 -1.77 -10.06
N LEU A 317 -13.31 -0.60 -9.98
CA LEU A 317 -13.08 0.53 -10.88
C LEU A 317 -12.37 1.71 -10.21
N PRO A 318 -11.63 2.55 -10.98
CA PRO A 318 -11.15 3.84 -10.51
C PRO A 318 -12.32 4.76 -10.13
N PRO A 319 -12.07 5.90 -9.44
CA PRO A 319 -13.15 6.64 -8.81
C PRO A 319 -14.05 7.33 -9.85
N CYS A 320 -13.49 7.64 -11.04
CA CYS A 320 -14.26 8.14 -12.17
C CYS A 320 -15.17 7.09 -12.80
N GLY A 321 -14.79 5.81 -12.80
CA GLY A 321 -15.65 4.71 -13.27
C GLY A 321 -16.82 4.48 -12.32
N GLN A 322 -16.55 4.49 -11.01
CA GLN A 322 -17.59 4.40 -9.97
C GLN A 322 -18.64 5.53 -10.13
N ARG A 323 -18.17 6.77 -10.31
CA ARG A 323 -19.06 7.93 -10.47
C ARG A 323 -19.83 7.93 -11.78
N LEU A 324 -19.23 7.45 -12.88
CA LEU A 324 -19.94 7.27 -14.14
C LEU A 324 -21.10 6.28 -13.98
N ALA A 325 -20.84 5.11 -13.39
CA ALA A 325 -21.87 4.10 -13.13
C ALA A 325 -22.98 4.63 -12.21
N ALA A 326 -22.63 5.45 -11.22
CA ALA A 326 -23.59 6.10 -10.32
C ALA A 326 -24.36 7.28 -10.95
N GLY A 327 -24.05 7.69 -12.19
CA GLY A 327 -24.60 8.90 -12.80
C GLY A 327 -24.17 10.21 -12.13
N ALA A 328 -23.13 10.19 -11.29
CA ALA A 328 -22.68 11.33 -10.51
C ALA A 328 -21.83 12.31 -11.34
N LYS A 329 -22.04 13.63 -11.14
CA LYS A 329 -21.27 14.70 -11.79
C LYS A 329 -20.50 15.55 -10.78
N PRO A 330 -19.29 16.05 -11.12
CA PRO A 330 -18.50 15.70 -12.31
C PRO A 330 -18.04 14.23 -12.28
N ILE A 331 -17.84 13.60 -13.45
CA ILE A 331 -17.42 12.18 -13.54
C ILE A 331 -16.04 12.01 -12.90
N CYS A 332 -15.08 12.85 -13.25
CA CYS A 332 -13.78 12.87 -12.58
C CYS A 332 -13.89 13.66 -11.26
N PRO A 333 -13.64 13.05 -10.09
CA PRO A 333 -13.71 13.75 -8.81
C PRO A 333 -12.49 14.64 -8.54
N GLU A 334 -11.40 14.47 -9.31
CA GLU A 334 -10.13 15.19 -9.10
C GLU A 334 -10.20 16.67 -9.53
N GLY A 335 -11.22 17.07 -10.27
CA GLY A 335 -11.44 18.47 -10.68
C GLY A 335 -10.24 19.06 -11.42
N SER A 336 -9.63 20.10 -10.86
CA SER A 336 -8.42 20.74 -11.41
C SER A 336 -7.19 19.83 -11.46
N ARG A 337 -7.24 18.70 -10.74
CA ARG A 337 -6.21 17.64 -10.77
C ARG A 337 -6.57 16.52 -11.73
N PHE A 338 -7.46 16.72 -12.70
CA PHE A 338 -7.77 15.70 -13.70
C PHE A 338 -6.48 15.13 -14.32
N CYS A 339 -6.36 13.79 -14.34
CA CYS A 339 -5.17 13.10 -14.83
C CYS A 339 -4.92 13.25 -16.34
N GLY A 340 -5.81 13.93 -17.07
CA GLY A 340 -5.71 14.15 -18.52
C GLY A 340 -6.28 13.00 -19.35
N VAL A 341 -6.65 11.87 -18.74
CA VAL A 341 -7.13 10.66 -19.43
C VAL A 341 -8.56 10.34 -18.99
N ARG A 342 -9.45 10.07 -19.94
CA ARG A 342 -10.83 9.64 -19.68
C ARG A 342 -10.88 8.15 -19.34
N VAL A 343 -10.25 7.77 -18.23
CA VAL A 343 -10.10 6.36 -17.80
C VAL A 343 -11.45 5.64 -17.69
N TRP A 344 -12.52 6.37 -17.33
CA TRP A 344 -13.89 5.83 -17.25
C TRP A 344 -14.50 5.38 -18.59
N THR A 345 -13.83 5.60 -19.72
CA THR A 345 -14.24 5.09 -21.04
C THR A 345 -13.47 3.83 -21.46
N MET A 346 -12.56 3.35 -20.62
CA MET A 346 -11.65 2.24 -20.91
C MET A 346 -12.01 1.02 -20.07
N LYS A 347 -11.72 -0.18 -20.59
CA LYS A 347 -11.80 -1.41 -19.82
C LYS A 347 -10.50 -1.65 -19.05
N LEU A 348 -10.56 -2.46 -17.99
CA LEU A 348 -9.39 -2.78 -17.14
C LEU A 348 -8.23 -3.41 -17.92
N GLU A 349 -8.54 -4.19 -18.94
CA GLU A 349 -7.58 -4.79 -19.90
C GLU A 349 -6.82 -3.73 -20.72
N ASP A 350 -7.46 -2.59 -21.01
CA ASP A 350 -6.87 -1.49 -21.79
C ASP A 350 -6.03 -0.53 -20.93
N TYR A 351 -6.02 -0.70 -19.61
CA TYR A 351 -5.33 0.20 -18.71
C TYR A 351 -3.82 0.12 -18.94
N LYS A 352 -3.23 1.26 -19.31
CA LYS A 352 -1.81 1.44 -19.53
C LYS A 352 -1.38 2.78 -18.93
N ARG A 353 -0.34 2.74 -18.11
CA ARG A 353 0.24 3.93 -17.50
C ARG A 353 1.75 3.85 -17.55
N LEU A 354 2.35 4.74 -18.33
CA LEU A 354 3.75 5.09 -18.26
C LEU A 354 3.76 6.61 -18.04
N ILE A 355 4.42 7.07 -16.98
CA ILE A 355 4.33 8.46 -16.52
C ILE A 355 5.00 9.42 -17.48
#